data_AF-A0A172U6J1-F1
#
_entry.id   AF-A0A172U6J1-F1
#
_cell.length_a   1.000
_cell.length_b   1.000
_cell.length_c   1.000
_cell.angle_alpha   90.00
_cell.angle_beta   90.00
_cell.angle_gamma   90.00
#
_symmetry.space_group_name_H-M   'P 1'
#
loop_
_entity.id
_entity.type
_entity.pdbx_description
1 polymer ?
#
loop_
_entity_poly.entity_id
_entity_poly.type
_entity_poly.pdbx_seq_one_letter_code
_entity_poly.pdbx_strand_id
1 'polypeptide(L)'
;MLLVAEAGVAEAGVADASYTTLALPSLNADIRTWTDGASYDSLFPGAHTFNGVPFELAVDGDGNTAFHNGEIDIPVNIFGVTQAFTLINTAYGADGANVGYVSFSGSLGDIYSVDLIEGQNVRDHYDGGFNNAINGVDAIEAFSAGSGRARLDQQIFNLPAAFANQTLLSIRFHSNQQGLAGEPFIAAATVAAVPLPSALWLFGTVLAAGAGLAKRRR
;
A
#
# COMPACT_ATOMS: atom_id res chain seq x y z
N MET A 1 39.32 45.27 -1.79
CA MET A 1 39.19 43.84 -2.13
C MET A 1 38.10 43.27 -1.23
N LEU A 2 36.87 43.20 -1.75
CA LEU A 2 35.67 42.83 -0.99
C LEU A 2 35.50 41.32 -1.07
N LEU A 3 35.60 40.62 0.06
CA LEU A 3 35.36 39.18 0.15
C LEU A 3 33.84 38.98 0.25
N VAL A 4 33.21 38.47 -0.80
CA VAL A 4 31.82 38.00 -0.76
C VAL A 4 31.85 36.56 -0.26
N ALA A 5 31.25 36.31 0.91
CA ALA A 5 31.02 34.97 1.40
C ALA A 5 29.80 34.39 0.69
N GLU A 6 30.00 33.36 -0.13
CA GLU A 6 28.88 32.56 -0.65
C GLU A 6 28.30 31.73 0.49
N ALA A 7 27.06 32.06 0.87
CA ALA A 7 26.23 31.17 1.66
C ALA A 7 25.76 30.04 0.75
N GLY A 8 26.40 28.87 0.86
CA GLY A 8 25.92 27.64 0.24
C GLY A 8 24.52 27.32 0.78
N VAL A 9 23.53 27.34 -0.10
CA VAL A 9 22.17 26.93 0.21
C VAL A 9 22.21 25.41 0.37
N ALA A 10 21.94 24.91 1.58
CA ALA A 10 21.78 23.48 1.80
C ALA A 10 20.49 23.04 1.10
N GLU A 11 20.64 22.32 -0.01
CA GLU A 11 19.53 21.71 -0.73
C GLU A 11 18.97 20.61 0.16
N ALA A 12 17.75 20.82 0.69
CA ALA A 12 17.01 19.78 1.39
C ALA A 12 16.66 18.71 0.37
N GLY A 13 17.44 17.63 0.33
CA GLY A 13 17.11 16.45 -0.47
C GLY A 13 15.71 15.96 -0.11
N VAL A 14 14.85 15.79 -1.11
CA VAL A 14 13.55 15.13 -0.94
C VAL A 14 13.86 13.71 -0.49
N ALA A 15 13.41 13.33 0.71
CA ALA A 15 13.54 11.96 1.17
C ALA A 15 12.67 11.07 0.29
N ASP A 16 13.26 10.06 -0.35
CA ASP A 16 12.52 9.07 -1.12
C ASP A 16 11.62 8.25 -0.20
N ALA A 17 10.48 7.84 -0.74
CA ALA A 17 9.55 6.97 -0.01
C ALA A 17 10.18 5.60 0.25
N SER A 18 10.11 5.14 1.50
CA SER A 18 10.49 3.79 1.89
C SER A 18 9.27 2.89 1.85
N TYR A 19 9.35 1.80 1.09
CA TYR A 19 8.30 0.78 1.02
C TYR A 19 8.47 -0.27 2.13
N THR A 20 7.36 -0.71 2.70
CA THR A 20 7.31 -1.86 3.62
C THR A 20 6.18 -2.79 3.22
N THR A 21 6.52 -4.03 2.88
CA THR A 21 5.53 -5.08 2.61
C THR A 21 4.88 -5.53 3.92
N LEU A 22 3.60 -5.89 3.86
CA LEU A 22 2.81 -6.28 5.03
C LEU A 22 2.39 -7.73 4.91
N ALA A 23 2.59 -8.50 5.97
CA ALA A 23 2.07 -9.86 6.04
C ALA A 23 0.57 -9.84 6.33
N LEU A 24 -0.22 -10.56 5.52
CA LEU A 24 -1.63 -10.80 5.83
C LEU A 24 -1.72 -11.77 7.03
N PRO A 25 -2.48 -11.46 8.09
CA PRO A 25 -2.49 -12.28 9.31
C PRO A 25 -3.22 -13.62 9.14
N SER A 26 -4.04 -13.76 8.11
CA SER A 26 -4.71 -15.01 7.75
C SER A 26 -4.95 -15.05 6.25
N LEU A 27 -4.86 -16.25 5.67
CA LEU A 27 -5.32 -16.58 4.32
C LEU A 27 -6.41 -17.65 4.47
N ASN A 28 -7.34 -17.73 3.52
CA ASN A 28 -8.46 -18.68 3.59
C ASN A 28 -8.94 -19.19 2.21
N ALA A 29 -8.26 -18.80 1.13
CA ALA A 29 -8.53 -19.29 -0.21
C ALA A 29 -7.24 -19.49 -1.03
N ASP A 30 -7.20 -20.56 -1.81
CA ASP A 30 -6.18 -20.79 -2.83
C ASP A 30 -6.70 -20.35 -4.21
N ILE A 31 -6.35 -19.13 -4.62
CA ILE A 31 -6.78 -18.54 -5.90
C ILE A 31 -6.16 -19.25 -7.10
N ARG A 32 -5.12 -20.07 -6.90
CA ARG A 32 -4.52 -20.88 -7.99
C ARG A 32 -5.45 -21.99 -8.46
N THR A 33 -6.43 -22.36 -7.65
CA THR A 33 -7.42 -23.38 -7.98
C THR A 33 -8.66 -22.83 -8.70
N TRP A 34 -8.75 -21.50 -8.85
CA TRP A 34 -9.88 -20.84 -9.51
C TRP A 34 -9.76 -20.91 -11.04
N THR A 35 -10.71 -20.28 -11.74
CA THR A 35 -10.70 -20.25 -13.21
C THR A 35 -9.41 -19.64 -13.73
N ASP A 36 -8.65 -20.41 -14.51
CA ASP A 36 -7.30 -20.05 -14.98
C ASP A 36 -6.30 -19.69 -13.85
N GLY A 37 -6.59 -20.11 -12.61
CA GLY A 37 -5.80 -19.78 -11.42
C GLY A 37 -4.35 -20.29 -11.46
N ALA A 38 -4.08 -21.38 -12.19
CA ALA A 38 -2.71 -21.90 -12.39
C ALA A 38 -1.77 -20.85 -13.03
N SER A 39 -2.31 -19.82 -13.69
CA SER A 39 -1.55 -18.66 -14.14
C SER A 39 -0.83 -17.93 -12.99
N TYR A 40 -1.32 -18.05 -11.75
CA TYR A 40 -0.71 -17.48 -10.55
C TYR A 40 0.38 -18.35 -9.94
N ASP A 41 0.62 -19.60 -10.40
CA ASP A 41 1.57 -20.53 -9.77
C ASP A 41 2.99 -19.95 -9.67
N SER A 42 3.40 -19.17 -10.67
CA SER A 42 4.72 -18.52 -10.68
C SER A 42 4.84 -17.32 -9.72
N LEU A 43 3.71 -16.82 -9.20
CA LEU A 43 3.68 -15.68 -8.30
C LEU A 43 3.78 -16.10 -6.82
N PHE A 44 3.28 -17.29 -6.46
CA PHE A 44 3.11 -17.71 -5.07
C PHE A 44 3.95 -18.94 -4.67
N PRO A 45 4.66 -18.91 -3.53
CA PRO A 45 5.03 -17.71 -2.77
C PRO A 45 6.14 -16.93 -3.50
N GLY A 46 6.23 -15.62 -3.31
CA GLY A 46 7.32 -14.84 -3.89
C GLY A 46 7.30 -13.34 -3.63
N ALA A 47 8.49 -12.74 -3.72
CA ALA A 47 8.68 -11.30 -3.72
C ALA A 47 8.66 -10.77 -5.16
N HIS A 48 7.77 -9.82 -5.44
CA HIS A 48 7.60 -9.24 -6.77
C HIS A 48 7.53 -7.72 -6.69
N THR A 49 7.88 -7.04 -7.79
CA THR A 49 7.69 -5.60 -7.90
C THR A 49 6.76 -5.32 -9.07
N PHE A 50 5.58 -4.79 -8.75
CA PHE A 50 4.58 -4.40 -9.73
C PHE A 50 4.49 -2.89 -9.75
N ASN A 51 4.56 -2.28 -10.94
CA ASN A 51 4.43 -0.83 -11.10
C ASN A 51 5.36 -0.01 -10.16
N GLY A 52 6.55 -0.54 -9.85
CA GLY A 52 7.52 0.09 -8.95
C GLY A 52 7.29 -0.14 -7.44
N VAL A 53 6.23 -0.86 -7.05
CA VAL A 53 5.88 -1.17 -5.66
C VAL A 53 6.23 -2.63 -5.34
N PRO A 54 7.01 -2.92 -4.29
CA PRO A 54 7.30 -4.29 -3.89
C PRO A 54 6.09 -4.91 -3.18
N PHE A 55 5.87 -6.20 -3.39
CA PHE A 55 4.87 -7.02 -2.70
C PHE A 55 5.48 -8.38 -2.31
N GLU A 56 5.03 -8.92 -1.18
CA GLU A 56 5.33 -10.28 -0.75
C GLU A 56 4.03 -11.09 -0.87
N LEU A 57 3.99 -12.05 -1.80
CA LEU A 57 2.86 -12.95 -2.01
C LEU A 57 3.11 -14.23 -1.23
N ALA A 58 2.22 -14.57 -0.30
CA ALA A 58 2.42 -15.65 0.66
C ALA A 58 1.58 -16.89 0.34
N VAL A 59 2.00 -18.03 0.88
CA VAL A 59 1.22 -19.27 0.94
C VAL A 59 1.21 -19.74 2.40
N ASP A 60 0.04 -20.03 2.97
CA ASP A 60 -0.06 -20.54 4.34
C ASP A 60 0.16 -22.06 4.42
N GLY A 61 0.04 -22.62 5.64
CA GLY A 61 0.24 -24.05 5.87
C GLY A 61 -0.81 -24.96 5.23
N ASP A 62 -1.98 -24.43 4.89
CA ASP A 62 -3.08 -25.15 4.23
C ASP A 62 -3.05 -24.97 2.70
N GLY A 63 -2.11 -24.18 2.18
CA GLY A 63 -1.96 -23.90 0.76
C GLY A 63 -2.73 -22.68 0.26
N ASN A 64 -3.38 -21.92 1.14
CA ASN A 64 -4.11 -20.71 0.75
C ASN A 64 -3.14 -19.59 0.36
N THR A 65 -3.54 -18.76 -0.59
CA THR A 65 -2.75 -17.69 -1.20
C THR A 65 -3.33 -16.29 -0.98
N ALA A 66 -4.61 -16.21 -0.59
CA ALA A 66 -5.32 -14.94 -0.40
C ALA A 66 -6.30 -15.02 0.77
N PHE A 67 -6.70 -13.86 1.27
CA PHE A 67 -7.87 -13.73 2.11
C PHE A 67 -9.07 -13.31 1.27
N HIS A 68 -10.05 -14.19 1.14
CA HIS A 68 -11.26 -14.05 0.34
C HIS A 68 -12.48 -14.00 1.24
N ASN A 69 -13.35 -13.01 1.03
CA ASN A 69 -14.62 -12.81 1.74
C ASN A 69 -14.54 -12.82 3.28
N GLY A 70 -14.88 -11.69 3.88
CA GLY A 70 -14.92 -11.50 5.32
C GLY A 70 -14.26 -10.17 5.69
N GLU A 71 -13.76 -10.10 6.92
CA GLU A 71 -13.05 -8.94 7.43
C GLU A 71 -11.70 -9.38 8.01
N ILE A 72 -10.65 -8.61 7.70
CA ILE A 72 -9.30 -8.83 8.24
C ILE A 72 -8.65 -7.49 8.56
N ASP A 73 -8.02 -7.40 9.73
CA ASP A 73 -7.20 -6.26 10.15
C ASP A 73 -5.72 -6.60 9.98
N ILE A 74 -5.07 -5.95 9.03
CA ILE A 74 -3.65 -6.10 8.74
C ILE A 74 -2.87 -5.11 9.62
N PRO A 75 -2.03 -5.58 10.55
CA PRO A 75 -1.24 -4.69 11.39
C PRO A 75 -0.14 -3.99 10.57
N VAL A 76 0.05 -2.69 10.78
CA VAL A 76 1.06 -1.88 10.09
C VAL A 76 2.10 -1.34 11.07
N ASN A 77 1.69 -0.47 11.99
CA ASN A 77 2.55 0.18 12.99
C ASN A 77 3.72 0.99 12.39
N ILE A 78 3.45 1.76 11.32
CA ILE A 78 4.47 2.56 10.63
C ILE A 78 4.11 4.05 10.69
N PHE A 79 5.06 4.88 11.10
CA PHE A 79 4.91 6.34 11.16
C PHE A 79 5.09 6.97 9.78
N GLY A 80 4.28 7.99 9.48
CA GLY A 80 4.48 8.84 8.31
C GLY A 80 4.11 8.18 6.98
N VAL A 81 3.15 7.24 7.01
CA VAL A 81 2.64 6.60 5.80
C VAL A 81 1.84 7.62 4.99
N THR A 82 2.18 7.78 3.72
CA THR A 82 1.51 8.68 2.78
C THR A 82 0.70 7.93 1.74
N GLN A 83 1.10 6.69 1.41
CA GLN A 83 0.40 5.83 0.47
C GLN A 83 0.35 4.39 0.97
N ALA A 84 -0.72 3.70 0.59
CA ALA A 84 -0.84 2.25 0.72
C ALA A 84 -1.22 1.64 -0.63
N PHE A 85 -0.82 0.40 -0.82
CA PHE A 85 -1.04 -0.38 -2.03
C PHE A 85 -1.49 -1.77 -1.64
N THR A 86 -2.41 -2.34 -2.42
CA THR A 86 -2.89 -3.70 -2.21
C THR A 86 -2.97 -4.44 -3.54
N LEU A 87 -3.00 -5.77 -3.47
CA LEU A 87 -3.40 -6.62 -4.60
C LEU A 87 -4.80 -7.17 -4.33
N ILE A 88 -5.83 -6.54 -4.90
CA ILE A 88 -7.24 -6.91 -4.72
C ILE A 88 -7.91 -7.10 -6.08
N ASN A 89 -8.62 -8.23 -6.18
CA ASN A 89 -9.58 -8.52 -7.24
C ASN A 89 -10.81 -9.17 -6.61
N THR A 90 -11.81 -9.46 -7.44
CA THR A 90 -12.95 -10.29 -7.06
C THR A 90 -12.91 -11.65 -7.73
N ALA A 91 -13.56 -12.66 -7.13
CA ALA A 91 -13.77 -13.97 -7.75
C ALA A 91 -14.82 -13.91 -8.87
N TYR A 92 -15.78 -13.00 -8.71
CA TYR A 92 -16.85 -12.62 -9.64
C TYR A 92 -17.22 -11.17 -9.35
N GLY A 93 -17.81 -10.46 -10.32
CA GLY A 93 -18.17 -9.06 -10.15
C GLY A 93 -19.19 -8.54 -11.15
N ALA A 94 -20.08 -7.66 -10.69
CA ALA A 94 -21.02 -6.91 -11.53
C ALA A 94 -20.68 -5.41 -11.47
N ASP A 95 -20.53 -4.78 -12.64
CA ASP A 95 -20.18 -3.37 -12.78
C ASP A 95 -21.07 -2.46 -11.91
N GLY A 96 -20.44 -1.55 -11.17
CA GLY A 96 -21.08 -0.63 -10.24
C GLY A 96 -21.45 -1.21 -8.86
N ALA A 97 -21.26 -2.50 -8.62
CA ALA A 97 -21.50 -3.09 -7.29
C ALA A 97 -20.47 -2.61 -6.26
N ASN A 98 -20.93 -2.22 -5.07
CA ASN A 98 -20.06 -1.99 -3.92
C ASN A 98 -19.83 -3.34 -3.20
N VAL A 99 -18.61 -3.85 -3.34
CA VAL A 99 -18.24 -5.21 -2.91
C VAL A 99 -17.52 -5.22 -1.56
N GLY A 100 -17.24 -4.05 -0.98
CA GLY A 100 -16.51 -3.94 0.27
C GLY A 100 -15.83 -2.60 0.44
N TYR A 101 -14.86 -2.53 1.35
CA TYR A 101 -14.02 -1.34 1.53
C TYR A 101 -12.63 -1.70 2.06
N VAL A 102 -11.70 -0.76 1.88
CA VAL A 102 -10.42 -0.73 2.59
C VAL A 102 -10.40 0.49 3.51
N SER A 103 -10.07 0.29 4.79
CA SER A 103 -10.01 1.35 5.80
C SER A 103 -8.64 1.43 6.48
N PHE A 104 -8.23 2.63 6.87
CA PHE A 104 -6.92 2.95 7.43
C PHE A 104 -7.13 3.63 8.79
N SER A 105 -6.52 3.08 9.84
CA SER A 105 -6.66 3.60 11.21
C SER A 105 -5.36 4.21 11.71
N GLY A 106 -5.38 5.50 12.02
CA GLY A 106 -4.24 6.26 12.54
C GLY A 106 -4.18 6.30 14.07
N SER A 107 -2.99 6.45 14.64
CA SER A 107 -2.77 6.49 16.09
C SER A 107 -3.35 7.72 16.79
N LEU A 108 -3.72 8.77 16.03
CA LEU A 108 -4.39 9.96 16.55
C LEU A 108 -5.92 9.91 16.39
N GLY A 109 -6.47 8.77 15.97
CA GLY A 109 -7.90 8.55 15.80
C GLY A 109 -8.44 8.88 14.41
N ASP A 110 -7.58 9.28 13.47
CA ASP A 110 -7.98 9.48 12.07
C ASP A 110 -8.36 8.14 11.41
N ILE A 111 -9.45 8.15 10.67
CA ILE A 111 -9.92 7.02 9.87
C ILE A 111 -10.14 7.49 8.44
N TYR A 112 -9.58 6.75 7.48
CA TYR A 112 -9.83 6.96 6.06
C TYR A 112 -10.34 5.66 5.45
N SER A 113 -11.44 5.71 4.69
CA SER A 113 -12.04 4.53 4.07
C SER A 113 -12.32 4.77 2.60
N VAL A 114 -12.10 3.74 1.79
CA VAL A 114 -12.37 3.74 0.36
C VAL A 114 -13.21 2.51 0.02
N ASP A 115 -14.38 2.73 -0.57
CA ASP A 115 -15.23 1.66 -1.06
C ASP A 115 -14.59 0.94 -2.26
N LEU A 116 -14.75 -0.38 -2.33
CA LEU A 116 -14.38 -1.19 -3.48
C LEU A 116 -15.59 -1.30 -4.41
N ILE A 117 -15.51 -0.63 -5.55
CA ILE A 117 -16.57 -0.56 -6.55
C ILE A 117 -16.10 -1.27 -7.82
N GLU A 118 -16.83 -2.31 -8.20
CA GLU A 118 -16.65 -3.02 -9.47
C GLU A 118 -16.71 -2.05 -10.65
N GLY A 119 -15.74 -2.14 -11.55
CA GLY A 119 -15.64 -1.27 -12.72
C GLY A 119 -14.83 0.00 -12.47
N GLN A 120 -14.55 0.32 -11.19
CA GLN A 120 -13.80 1.51 -10.80
C GLN A 120 -12.43 1.13 -10.23
N ASN A 121 -12.37 0.57 -9.03
CA ASN A 121 -11.11 0.27 -8.34
C ASN A 121 -10.94 -1.22 -8.00
N VAL A 122 -11.87 -2.06 -8.47
CA VAL A 122 -11.74 -3.52 -8.43
C VAL A 122 -12.45 -4.13 -9.65
N ARG A 123 -11.99 -5.31 -10.07
CA ARG A 123 -12.61 -6.14 -11.13
C ARG A 123 -12.42 -7.63 -10.86
N ASP A 124 -13.11 -8.43 -11.66
CA ASP A 124 -12.94 -9.88 -11.67
C ASP A 124 -11.50 -10.28 -12.00
N HIS A 125 -11.01 -11.27 -11.27
CA HIS A 125 -9.66 -11.80 -11.39
C HIS A 125 -9.45 -12.53 -12.74
N TYR A 126 -10.52 -13.06 -13.34
CA TYR A 126 -10.47 -13.73 -14.63
C TYR A 126 -11.03 -12.80 -15.72
N ASP A 127 -10.32 -12.64 -16.83
CA ASP A 127 -10.81 -11.84 -17.96
C ASP A 127 -11.91 -12.60 -18.74
N GLY A 128 -13.08 -12.72 -18.12
CA GLY A 128 -14.17 -13.60 -18.54
C GLY A 128 -15.52 -12.89 -18.65
N GLY A 129 -16.57 -13.56 -18.18
CA GLY A 129 -17.96 -13.08 -18.31
C GLY A 129 -18.40 -12.06 -17.26
N PHE A 130 -17.59 -11.82 -16.22
CA PHE A 130 -17.85 -10.84 -15.17
C PHE A 130 -17.19 -9.49 -15.51
N ASN A 131 -17.28 -8.52 -14.59
CA ASN A 131 -16.72 -7.20 -14.82
C ASN A 131 -15.20 -7.25 -15.10
N ASN A 132 -14.81 -6.62 -16.21
CA ASN A 132 -13.41 -6.59 -16.67
C ASN A 132 -12.74 -5.22 -16.57
N ALA A 133 -13.48 -4.20 -16.11
CA ALA A 133 -13.05 -2.82 -16.11
C ALA A 133 -12.48 -2.37 -14.75
N ILE A 134 -11.43 -1.56 -14.81
CA ILE A 134 -10.90 -0.72 -13.73
C ILE A 134 -10.63 0.68 -14.31
N ASN A 135 -10.52 1.68 -13.45
CA ASN A 135 -10.41 3.08 -13.86
C ASN A 135 -9.01 3.49 -14.33
N GLY A 136 -7.97 2.68 -14.06
CA GLY A 136 -6.59 2.97 -14.44
C GLY A 136 -5.93 4.11 -13.65
N VAL A 137 -6.58 4.57 -12.57
CA VAL A 137 -6.12 5.68 -11.72
C VAL A 137 -5.90 5.19 -10.29
N ASP A 138 -6.96 4.72 -9.65
CA ASP A 138 -6.92 4.20 -8.27
C ASP A 138 -6.72 2.68 -8.25
N ALA A 139 -6.91 2.02 -9.40
CA ALA A 139 -6.51 0.65 -9.63
C ALA A 139 -5.88 0.50 -11.02
N ILE A 140 -4.76 -0.22 -11.08
CA ILE A 140 -4.02 -0.50 -12.31
C ILE A 140 -3.66 -2.00 -12.35
N GLU A 141 -3.44 -2.54 -13.54
CA GLU A 141 -3.03 -3.94 -13.69
C GLU A 141 -1.62 -4.15 -13.10
N ALA A 142 -1.47 -5.16 -12.24
CA ALA A 142 -0.19 -5.56 -11.66
C ALA A 142 0.39 -6.77 -12.39
N PHE A 143 -0.46 -7.74 -12.72
CA PHE A 143 -0.11 -8.95 -13.45
C PHE A 143 -1.22 -9.33 -14.42
N SER A 144 -0.84 -9.82 -15.60
CA SER A 144 -1.76 -10.39 -16.59
C SER A 144 -1.12 -11.57 -17.29
N ALA A 145 -1.86 -12.67 -17.36
CA ALA A 145 -1.48 -13.83 -18.17
C ALA A 145 -1.85 -13.66 -19.66
N GLY A 146 -2.48 -12.54 -20.03
CA GLY A 146 -2.97 -12.23 -21.38
C GLY A 146 -4.48 -12.06 -21.43
N SER A 147 -5.00 -11.71 -22.61
CA SER A 147 -6.45 -11.56 -22.81
C SER A 147 -7.17 -12.90 -22.64
N GLY A 148 -8.34 -12.86 -21.98
CA GLY A 148 -9.11 -14.06 -21.67
C GLY A 148 -8.51 -14.93 -20.55
N ARG A 149 -7.65 -14.36 -19.70
CA ARG A 149 -6.90 -15.09 -18.66
C ARG A 149 -6.91 -14.37 -17.31
N ALA A 150 -6.39 -15.06 -16.31
CA ALA A 150 -6.27 -14.55 -14.96
C ALA A 150 -5.34 -13.32 -14.88
N ARG A 151 -5.68 -12.39 -13.99
CA ARG A 151 -4.97 -11.13 -13.73
C ARG A 151 -5.01 -10.78 -12.24
N LEU A 152 -4.08 -9.92 -11.82
CA LEU A 152 -4.11 -9.28 -10.52
C LEU A 152 -3.94 -7.77 -10.71
N ASP A 153 -4.67 -7.00 -9.93
CA ASP A 153 -4.64 -5.55 -9.95
C ASP A 153 -4.06 -4.98 -8.68
N GLN A 154 -3.39 -3.83 -8.83
CA GLN A 154 -2.85 -3.03 -7.75
C GLN A 154 -3.76 -1.84 -7.49
N GLN A 155 -4.30 -1.73 -6.28
CA GLN A 155 -4.98 -0.53 -5.81
C GLN A 155 -3.97 0.45 -5.23
N ILE A 156 -4.26 1.74 -5.39
CA ILE A 156 -3.43 2.84 -4.95
C ILE A 156 -4.27 3.72 -4.03
N PHE A 157 -3.87 3.82 -2.77
CA PHE A 157 -4.55 4.64 -1.77
C PHE A 157 -3.63 5.80 -1.35
N ASN A 158 -4.00 7.02 -1.75
CA ASN A 158 -3.35 8.24 -1.26
C ASN A 158 -3.96 8.62 0.08
N LEU A 159 -3.21 8.47 1.17
CA LEU A 159 -3.74 8.75 2.50
C LEU A 159 -3.84 10.26 2.74
N PRO A 160 -4.86 10.73 3.48
CA PRO A 160 -4.94 12.13 3.90
C PRO A 160 -3.68 12.60 4.61
N ALA A 161 -3.32 13.88 4.47
CA ALA A 161 -2.08 14.45 5.01
C ALA A 161 -1.91 14.29 6.54
N ALA A 162 -2.99 14.04 7.27
CA ALA A 162 -2.94 13.72 8.70
C ALA A 162 -2.13 12.42 8.98
N PHE A 163 -2.17 11.43 8.08
CA PHE A 163 -1.44 10.16 8.25
C PHE A 163 0.08 10.33 8.19
N ALA A 164 0.57 11.38 7.52
CA ALA A 164 2.00 11.71 7.45
C ALA A 164 2.59 12.15 8.82
N ASN A 165 1.75 12.54 9.78
CA ASN A 165 2.17 13.01 11.11
C ASN A 165 1.74 12.06 12.24
N GLN A 166 1.42 10.81 11.92
CA GLN A 166 1.03 9.81 12.90
C GLN A 166 1.46 8.41 12.46
N THR A 167 1.20 7.43 13.32
CA THR A 167 1.42 6.02 12.99
C THR A 167 0.16 5.45 12.36
N LEU A 168 0.27 4.88 11.16
CA LEU A 168 -0.76 4.00 10.60
C LEU A 168 -0.72 2.70 11.41
N LEU A 169 -1.79 2.42 12.16
CA LEU A 169 -1.89 1.26 13.04
C LEU A 169 -2.30 0.02 12.26
N SER A 170 -3.35 0.12 11.45
CA SER A 170 -3.91 -1.02 10.72
C SER A 170 -4.52 -0.62 9.39
N ILE A 171 -4.58 -1.60 8.48
CA ILE A 171 -5.39 -1.58 7.26
C ILE A 171 -6.47 -2.65 7.43
N ARG A 172 -7.74 -2.25 7.33
CA ARG A 172 -8.86 -3.17 7.34
C ARG A 172 -9.32 -3.42 5.92
N PHE A 173 -9.41 -4.70 5.54
CA PHE A 173 -10.13 -5.13 4.34
C PHE A 173 -11.46 -5.75 4.78
N HIS A 174 -12.56 -5.35 4.14
CA HIS A 174 -13.89 -5.84 4.43
C HIS A 174 -14.63 -6.17 3.12
N SER A 175 -15.27 -7.34 3.07
CA SER A 175 -16.15 -7.77 1.97
C SER A 175 -17.62 -7.65 2.37
N ASN A 176 -18.44 -7.11 1.45
CA ASN A 176 -19.90 -7.08 1.59
C ASN A 176 -20.56 -8.43 1.20
N GLN A 177 -19.80 -9.41 0.69
CA GLN A 177 -20.27 -10.75 0.30
C GLN A 177 -21.48 -10.70 -0.65
N GLN A 178 -21.34 -9.98 -1.78
CA GLN A 178 -22.45 -9.72 -2.71
C GLN A 178 -22.77 -10.91 -3.65
N GLY A 179 -22.17 -12.08 -3.42
CA GLY A 179 -22.32 -13.25 -4.28
C GLY A 179 -21.83 -12.97 -5.70
N LEU A 180 -22.63 -13.32 -6.72
CA LEU A 180 -22.26 -13.08 -8.12
C LEU A 180 -22.07 -11.60 -8.49
N ALA A 181 -22.54 -10.66 -7.66
CA ALA A 181 -22.28 -9.25 -7.88
C ALA A 181 -20.90 -8.80 -7.37
N GLY A 182 -20.21 -9.62 -6.55
CA GLY A 182 -18.92 -9.24 -6.00
C GLY A 182 -18.46 -10.08 -4.81
N GLU A 183 -17.34 -10.78 -4.96
CA GLU A 183 -16.65 -11.45 -3.86
C GLU A 183 -15.15 -11.09 -3.87
N PRO A 184 -14.74 -10.03 -3.15
CA PRO A 184 -13.36 -9.57 -3.16
C PRO A 184 -12.44 -10.47 -2.33
N PHE A 185 -11.19 -10.51 -2.77
CA PHE A 185 -10.06 -11.05 -2.02
C PHE A 185 -8.90 -10.06 -2.01
N ILE A 186 -8.03 -10.20 -1.01
CA ILE A 186 -6.74 -9.51 -0.93
C ILE A 186 -5.61 -10.54 -0.90
N ALA A 187 -4.61 -10.36 -1.77
CA ALA A 187 -3.45 -11.24 -1.89
C ALA A 187 -2.19 -10.68 -1.21
N ALA A 188 -2.03 -9.35 -1.20
CA ALA A 188 -0.88 -8.69 -0.56
C ALA A 188 -1.19 -7.21 -0.26
N ALA A 189 -0.39 -6.61 0.63
CA ALA A 189 -0.43 -5.18 0.94
C ALA A 189 0.98 -4.63 1.18
N THR A 190 1.18 -3.36 0.82
CA THR A 190 2.44 -2.63 0.99
C THR A 190 2.12 -1.18 1.35
N VAL A 191 2.94 -0.56 2.19
CA VAL A 191 2.84 0.88 2.49
C VAL A 191 4.11 1.62 2.08
N ALA A 192 3.94 2.90 1.74
CA ALA A 192 5.03 3.82 1.49
C ALA A 192 5.01 4.92 2.56
N ALA A 193 6.14 5.08 3.24
CA ALA A 193 6.35 6.13 4.23
C ALA A 193 7.50 7.03 3.82
N VAL A 194 7.36 8.33 4.04
CA VAL A 194 8.45 9.28 3.81
C VAL A 194 9.23 9.45 5.12
N PRO A 195 10.51 9.05 5.18
CA PRO A 195 11.31 9.24 6.39
C PRO A 195 11.37 10.72 6.75
N LEU A 196 11.21 11.04 8.04
CA LEU A 196 11.50 12.39 8.52
C LEU A 196 12.98 12.71 8.20
N PRO A 197 13.30 13.89 7.63
CA PRO A 197 14.68 14.31 7.46
C PRO A 197 15.36 14.22 8.81
N SER A 198 16.49 13.52 8.89
CA SER A 198 17.24 13.39 10.14
C SER A 198 17.63 14.78 10.64
N ALA A 199 16.91 15.33 11.62
CA ALA A 199 17.17 16.64 12.23
C ALA A 199 18.48 16.71 13.04
N LEU A 200 19.32 15.67 12.95
CA LEU A 200 20.57 15.51 13.69
C LEU A 200 21.61 16.61 13.44
N TRP A 201 21.45 17.42 12.39
CA TRP A 201 22.35 18.55 12.12
C TRP A 201 21.89 19.89 12.71
N LEU A 202 20.61 20.05 13.06
CA LEU A 202 20.09 21.35 13.52
C LEU A 202 20.40 21.63 14.99
N PHE A 203 20.56 20.59 15.81
CA PHE A 203 20.87 20.76 17.24
C PHE A 203 22.38 20.73 17.56
N GLY A 204 23.22 20.19 16.67
CA GLY A 204 24.67 20.11 16.86
C GLY A 204 25.40 21.45 16.67
N THR A 205 24.88 22.34 15.83
CA THR A 205 25.52 23.63 15.52
C THR A 205 25.20 24.73 16.56
N VAL A 206 24.05 24.66 17.22
CA VAL A 206 23.66 25.63 18.26
C VAL A 206 24.49 25.44 19.54
N LEU A 207 24.84 24.21 19.92
CA LEU A 207 25.64 23.93 21.12
C LEU A 207 27.14 24.27 20.95
N ALA A 208 27.69 24.16 19.74
CA ALA A 208 29.08 24.54 19.47
C ALA A 208 29.28 26.07 19.46
N ALA A 209 28.29 26.83 18.99
CA ALA A 209 28.34 28.30 18.97
C ALA A 209 28.18 28.91 20.38
N GLY A 210 27.38 28.29 21.26
CA GLY A 210 27.17 28.76 22.64
C GLY A 210 28.39 28.61 23.56
N ALA A 211 29.21 27.57 23.35
CA ALA A 211 30.41 27.33 24.17
C ALA A 211 31.61 28.22 23.79
N GLY A 212 31.67 28.72 22.55
CA GLY A 212 32.77 29.56 22.05
C GLY A 212 32.72 31.02 22.54
N LEU A 213 31.54 31.54 22.90
CA LEU A 213 31.37 32.96 23.25
C LEU A 213 31.64 33.27 24.73
N ALA A 214 31.77 32.26 25.60
CA ALA A 214 31.95 32.45 27.03
C ALA A 214 33.42 32.66 27.48
N LYS A 215 34.41 32.53 26.58
CA LYS A 215 35.84 32.50 26.98
C LYS A 215 36.69 33.66 26.43
N ARG A 216 36.15 34.88 26.41
CA ARG A 216 36.96 36.08 26.13
C ARG A 216 36.54 37.30 26.97
N ARG A 217 36.71 37.17 28.29
CA ARG A 217 36.87 38.31 29.21
C ARG A 217 37.88 37.96 30.30
N ARG A 218 39.15 38.29 30.06
CA ARG A 218 40.15 38.83 31.00
C ARG A 218 41.43 39.10 30.23
#